data_AF-A0A925AEG3-F1
#
_entry.id   AF-A0A925AEG3-F1
#
_cell.length_a   1.000
_cell.length_b   1.000
_cell.length_c   1.000
_cell.angle_alpha   90.00
_cell.angle_beta   90.00
_cell.angle_gamma   90.00
#
_symmetry.space_group_name_H-M   'P 1'
#
loop_
_entity.id
_entity.type
_entity.pdbx_description
1 polymer ?
#
loop_
_entity_poly.entity_id
_entity_poly.type
_entity_poly.pdbx_seq_one_letter_code
_entity_poly.pdbx_strand_id
1 'polypeptide(L)'
;MTNSYLLDVIKALRPDERAELSLFLQSPHFNKGIWKEEIQSLYQVILEAAPSFSAIELNKDRVYALIFQDKEMVRGKLDKLMTELNKLLKQYALWGRYISEKNERESQIDWASWLRERGLGDRFQQAMPKIKKRGSEDAQESLETYRIALRIAEEEHEWESENNQVKNDLNLSSLVHSLDAYYFNYRTELLNRFLLQQKAAQLPIMDWMVASIEEHLNTSLLLRIAQRVHTFLQKEVPIVDEFVDLLSLLRKNERMLSFQMNSQLYAYLRSSCSALINDGHLDLIPTLHLIHKENLIAGYLYVDNKIPLNAYLNLVQIANRAGDINWAKEFTENYKYRILGGDEDHLIYQLNMATCLFAAGQLEEALDQIPMIPSSSHYHMLARLLELKILYEMRSDLLHFKIFAFRKYIERTAPKSLSVKLREMNMHFLNLLLQISQSPLKDKKRSDRLVARIQEKKAISERAWLIEKARELA
;
A
#
# COMPACT_ATOMS: atom_id res chain seq x y z
N MET A 1 11.17 -28.55 9.01
CA MET A 1 11.61 -27.47 8.08
C MET A 1 10.59 -26.34 7.96
N THR A 2 9.51 -26.39 8.73
CA THR A 2 8.31 -25.58 8.51
C THR A 2 8.41 -24.08 8.80
N ASN A 3 9.44 -23.68 9.55
CA ASN A 3 9.76 -22.27 9.80
C ASN A 3 11.12 -21.96 9.18
N SER A 4 11.21 -22.11 7.86
CA SER A 4 12.44 -21.79 7.13
C SER A 4 12.12 -20.84 5.99
N TYR A 5 13.03 -19.89 5.78
CA TYR A 5 12.99 -18.96 4.65
C TYR A 5 12.73 -19.66 3.31
N LEU A 6 13.33 -20.86 3.13
CA LEU A 6 13.11 -21.69 1.93
C LEU A 6 11.63 -22.00 1.71
N LEU A 7 10.96 -22.47 2.75
CA LEU A 7 9.56 -22.87 2.64
C LEU A 7 8.66 -21.66 2.42
N ASP A 8 8.95 -20.52 3.05
CA ASP A 8 8.19 -19.29 2.87
C ASP A 8 8.25 -18.79 1.42
N VAL A 9 9.43 -18.83 0.80
CA VAL A 9 9.61 -18.42 -0.60
C VAL A 9 8.94 -19.42 -1.55
N ILE A 10 9.05 -20.73 -1.32
CA ILE A 10 8.36 -21.74 -2.15
C ILE A 10 6.84 -21.61 -2.07
N LYS A 11 6.30 -21.32 -0.87
CA LYS A 11 4.87 -21.08 -0.66
C LYS A 11 4.39 -19.85 -1.44
N ALA A 12 5.22 -18.82 -1.56
CA ALA A 12 4.91 -17.60 -2.31
C ALA A 12 4.89 -17.81 -3.85
N LEU A 13 5.53 -18.86 -4.37
CA LEU A 13 5.46 -19.18 -5.79
C LEU A 13 4.06 -19.64 -6.19
N ARG A 14 3.59 -19.18 -7.36
CA ARG A 14 2.38 -19.68 -8.01
C ARG A 14 2.56 -21.14 -8.50
N PRO A 15 1.47 -21.88 -8.73
CA PRO A 15 1.57 -23.27 -9.20
C PRO A 15 2.37 -23.44 -10.49
N ASP A 16 2.24 -22.53 -11.44
CA ASP A 16 3.04 -22.43 -12.68
C ASP A 16 4.53 -22.24 -12.37
N GLU A 17 4.87 -21.30 -11.48
CA GLU A 17 6.26 -21.03 -11.09
C GLU A 17 6.91 -22.21 -10.36
N ARG A 18 6.13 -23.00 -9.60
CA ARG A 18 6.63 -24.23 -8.96
C ARG A 18 6.95 -25.33 -9.99
N ALA A 19 6.10 -25.47 -11.01
CA ALA A 19 6.35 -26.41 -12.10
C ALA A 19 7.60 -25.98 -12.90
N GLU A 20 7.73 -24.70 -13.23
CA GLU A 20 8.90 -24.16 -13.93
C GLU A 20 10.19 -24.27 -13.12
N LEU A 21 10.16 -24.02 -11.81
CA LEU A 21 11.33 -24.21 -10.96
C LEU A 21 11.81 -25.67 -10.96
N SER A 22 10.89 -26.63 -11.04
CA SER A 22 11.27 -28.06 -11.18
C SER A 22 12.12 -28.27 -12.43
N LEU A 23 11.74 -27.66 -13.57
CA LEU A 23 12.51 -27.71 -14.81
C LEU A 23 13.84 -26.96 -14.69
N PHE A 24 13.85 -25.81 -14.04
CA PHE A 24 15.07 -25.03 -13.79
C PHE A 24 16.11 -25.84 -12.98
N LEU A 25 15.68 -26.59 -11.96
CA LEU A 25 16.55 -27.43 -11.14
C LEU A 25 17.08 -28.67 -11.89
N GLN A 26 16.42 -29.09 -12.97
CA GLN A 26 16.91 -30.15 -13.86
C GLN A 26 17.98 -29.65 -14.84
N SER A 27 18.09 -28.33 -15.03
CA SER A 27 19.06 -27.76 -15.95
C SER A 27 20.50 -27.99 -15.47
N PRO A 28 21.34 -28.70 -16.25
CA PRO A 28 22.76 -28.86 -15.94
C PRO A 28 23.53 -27.53 -16.06
N HIS A 29 22.91 -26.48 -16.60
CA HIS A 29 23.50 -25.15 -16.63
C HIS A 29 23.41 -24.45 -15.27
N PHE A 30 22.33 -24.64 -14.52
CA PHE A 30 22.10 -23.98 -13.24
C PHE A 30 22.45 -24.88 -12.06
N ASN A 31 21.99 -26.14 -12.07
CA ASN A 31 22.25 -27.10 -11.01
C ASN A 31 23.48 -27.97 -11.33
N LYS A 32 24.67 -27.39 -11.10
CA LYS A 32 25.98 -27.98 -11.45
C LYS A 32 26.70 -28.69 -10.29
N GLY A 33 26.13 -28.68 -9.09
CA GLY A 33 26.79 -29.19 -7.89
C GLY A 33 26.80 -30.71 -7.79
N ILE A 34 27.66 -31.24 -6.90
CA ILE A 34 27.68 -32.68 -6.56
C ILE A 34 26.35 -33.16 -5.94
N TRP A 35 25.56 -32.22 -5.39
CA TRP A 35 24.28 -32.49 -4.72
C TRP A 35 23.06 -32.30 -5.63
N LYS A 36 23.25 -32.30 -6.96
CA LYS A 36 22.18 -31.91 -7.90
C LYS A 36 20.93 -32.77 -7.79
N GLU A 37 21.08 -34.07 -7.58
CA GLU A 37 19.99 -35.05 -7.48
C GLU A 37 19.28 -34.92 -6.14
N GLU A 38 20.03 -34.70 -5.06
CA GLU A 38 19.49 -34.49 -3.72
C GLU A 38 18.77 -33.16 -3.57
N ILE A 39 19.21 -32.11 -4.28
CA ILE A 39 18.51 -30.83 -4.36
C ILE A 39 17.17 -30.98 -5.08
N GLN A 40 17.15 -31.71 -6.20
CA GLN A 40 15.91 -32.02 -6.93
C GLN A 40 14.95 -32.84 -6.06
N SER A 41 15.47 -33.87 -5.38
CA SER A 41 14.70 -34.72 -4.46
C SER A 41 14.15 -33.92 -3.28
N LEU A 42 14.96 -33.02 -2.70
CA LEU A 42 14.51 -32.11 -1.64
C LEU A 42 13.35 -31.24 -2.11
N TYR A 43 13.45 -30.66 -3.31
CA TYR A 43 12.39 -29.82 -3.86
C TYR A 43 11.11 -30.62 -4.12
N GLN A 44 11.23 -31.83 -4.66
CA GLN A 44 10.11 -32.74 -4.91
C GLN A 44 9.37 -33.11 -3.62
N VAL A 45 10.10 -33.47 -2.56
CA VAL A 45 9.51 -33.75 -1.23
C VAL A 45 8.76 -32.53 -0.68
N ILE A 46 9.25 -31.31 -0.92
CA ILE A 46 8.55 -30.08 -0.51
C ILE A 46 7.26 -29.89 -1.31
N LEU A 47 7.27 -30.15 -2.62
CA LEU A 47 6.10 -30.02 -3.48
C LEU A 47 5.01 -31.07 -3.19
N GLU A 48 5.39 -32.29 -2.84
CA GLU A 48 4.45 -33.35 -2.46
C GLU A 48 3.67 -33.02 -1.18
N ALA A 49 4.21 -32.17 -0.31
CA ALA A 49 3.50 -31.67 0.86
C ALA A 49 2.52 -30.53 0.53
N ALA A 50 2.50 -29.99 -0.71
CA ALA A 50 1.57 -28.94 -1.10
C ALA A 50 0.13 -29.49 -1.21
N PRO A 51 -0.91 -28.67 -0.93
CA PRO A 51 -0.85 -27.26 -0.56
C PRO A 51 -0.68 -27.03 0.96
N SER A 52 -0.74 -28.08 1.77
CA SER A 52 -0.78 -27.95 3.25
C SER A 52 0.57 -27.56 3.85
N PHE A 53 1.66 -28.02 3.21
CA PHE A 53 3.04 -27.92 3.68
C PHE A 53 3.18 -28.31 5.16
N SER A 54 2.58 -29.45 5.54
CA SER A 54 2.41 -29.80 6.95
C SER A 54 3.74 -30.03 7.66
N ALA A 55 3.78 -29.71 8.96
CA ALA A 55 4.97 -29.91 9.80
C ALA A 55 5.36 -31.38 9.97
N ILE A 56 4.39 -32.27 9.82
CA ILE A 56 4.57 -33.72 9.91
C ILE A 56 5.24 -34.24 8.63
N GLU A 57 4.85 -33.74 7.46
CA GLU A 57 5.45 -34.11 6.17
C GLU A 57 6.86 -33.52 6.01
N LEU A 58 7.04 -32.26 6.41
CA LEU A 58 8.30 -31.54 6.28
C LEU A 58 9.16 -31.58 7.56
N ASN A 59 9.02 -32.64 8.36
CA ASN A 59 9.92 -32.90 9.48
C ASN A 59 11.34 -33.18 8.96
N LYS A 60 12.37 -32.58 9.59
CA LYS A 60 13.76 -32.66 9.09
C LYS A 60 14.28 -34.10 9.01
N ASP A 61 13.94 -34.93 9.98
CA ASP A 61 14.42 -36.32 10.05
C ASP A 61 13.76 -37.18 8.97
N ARG A 62 12.45 -36.99 8.76
CA ARG A 62 11.70 -37.63 7.67
C ARG A 62 12.26 -37.23 6.30
N VAL A 63 12.42 -35.93 6.07
CA VAL A 63 12.95 -35.40 4.80
C VAL A 63 14.39 -35.90 4.56
N TYR A 64 15.23 -35.95 5.60
CA TYR A 64 16.58 -36.51 5.51
C TYR A 64 16.57 -37.96 5.03
N ALA A 65 15.74 -38.81 5.66
CA ALA A 65 15.64 -40.22 5.31
C ALA A 65 15.15 -40.44 3.87
N LEU A 66 14.21 -39.62 3.39
CA LEU A 66 13.71 -39.67 2.02
C LEU A 66 14.78 -39.32 0.97
N ILE A 67 15.67 -38.38 1.29
CA ILE A 67 16.68 -37.90 0.33
C ILE A 67 17.92 -38.80 0.33
N PHE A 68 18.42 -39.19 1.49
CA PHE A 68 19.73 -39.84 1.60
C PHE A 68 19.69 -41.35 1.75
N GLN A 69 18.52 -41.96 1.97
CA GLN A 69 18.32 -43.41 2.19
C GLN A 69 19.16 -44.03 3.34
N ASP A 70 20.04 -43.24 3.98
CA ASP A 70 20.90 -43.61 5.09
C ASP A 70 20.17 -43.53 6.44
N LYS A 71 20.55 -44.43 7.35
CA LYS A 71 19.96 -44.51 8.70
C LYS A 71 20.53 -43.49 9.70
N GLU A 72 21.70 -42.91 9.43
CA GLU A 72 22.36 -42.01 10.38
C GLU A 72 22.43 -40.57 9.86
N MET A 73 21.78 -39.66 10.59
CA MET A 73 21.68 -38.26 10.19
C MET A 73 23.00 -37.53 10.41
N VAL A 74 23.66 -37.16 9.30
CA VAL A 74 24.80 -36.24 9.35
C VAL A 74 24.32 -34.81 9.60
N ARG A 75 24.68 -34.27 10.77
CA ARG A 75 24.33 -32.90 11.18
C ARG A 75 24.77 -31.87 10.14
N GLY A 76 23.85 -30.99 9.75
CA GLY A 76 24.11 -29.89 8.80
C GLY A 76 24.09 -30.26 7.31
N LYS A 77 24.05 -31.55 6.95
CA LYS A 77 24.01 -31.98 5.54
C LYS A 77 22.71 -31.53 4.84
N LEU A 78 21.56 -31.71 5.49
CA LEU A 78 20.27 -31.22 4.99
C LEU A 78 20.21 -29.68 4.98
N ASP A 79 20.76 -29.01 5.99
CA ASP A 79 20.80 -27.54 6.04
C ASP A 79 21.64 -26.97 4.88
N LYS A 80 22.70 -27.68 4.46
CA LYS A 80 23.48 -27.36 3.27
C LYS A 80 22.66 -27.51 1.99
N LEU A 81 21.91 -28.61 1.82
CA LEU A 81 21.00 -28.77 0.68
C LEU A 81 19.95 -27.65 0.63
N MET A 82 19.34 -27.32 1.77
CA MET A 82 18.38 -26.21 1.85
C MET A 82 19.01 -24.88 1.45
N THR A 83 20.27 -24.64 1.82
CA THR A 83 21.01 -23.44 1.45
C THR A 83 21.29 -23.39 -0.05
N GLU A 84 21.71 -24.49 -0.66
CA GLU A 84 21.94 -24.55 -2.11
C GLU A 84 20.63 -24.44 -2.91
N LEU A 85 19.56 -25.09 -2.46
CA LEU A 85 18.23 -24.94 -3.06
C LEU A 85 17.73 -23.48 -2.97
N ASN A 86 17.95 -22.79 -1.85
CA ASN A 86 17.63 -21.36 -1.71
C ASN A 86 18.37 -20.49 -2.73
N LYS A 87 19.65 -20.78 -3.02
CA LYS A 87 20.41 -20.04 -4.02
C LYS A 87 19.82 -20.23 -5.41
N LEU A 88 19.48 -21.46 -5.78
CA LEU A 88 18.86 -21.78 -7.07
C LEU A 88 17.46 -21.18 -7.20
N LEU A 89 16.65 -21.23 -6.14
CA LEU A 89 15.35 -20.59 -6.06
C LEU A 89 15.44 -19.08 -6.27
N LYS A 90 16.38 -18.41 -5.60
CA LYS A 90 16.64 -16.97 -5.81
C LYS A 90 17.07 -16.69 -7.25
N GLN A 91 17.96 -17.49 -7.82
CA GLN A 91 18.42 -17.32 -9.20
C GLN A 91 17.28 -17.48 -10.20
N TYR A 92 16.43 -18.50 -10.04
CA TYR A 92 15.22 -18.70 -10.84
C TYR A 92 14.29 -17.49 -10.74
N ALA A 93 13.97 -17.02 -9.53
CA ALA A 93 13.06 -15.90 -9.34
C ALA A 93 13.58 -14.59 -9.97
N LEU A 94 14.89 -14.30 -9.84
CA LEU A 94 15.51 -13.13 -10.47
C LEU A 94 15.56 -13.27 -11.99
N TRP A 95 15.92 -14.44 -12.49
CA TRP A 95 15.94 -14.71 -13.93
C TRP A 95 14.55 -14.57 -14.54
N GLY A 96 13.54 -15.23 -13.96
CA GLY A 96 12.15 -15.15 -14.38
C GLY A 96 11.61 -13.72 -14.37
N ARG A 97 11.96 -12.92 -13.34
CA ARG A 97 11.63 -11.48 -13.32
C ARG A 97 12.30 -10.73 -14.49
N TYR A 98 13.57 -11.00 -14.76
CA TYR A 98 14.33 -10.31 -15.79
C TYR A 98 13.83 -10.62 -17.21
N ILE A 99 13.47 -11.88 -17.49
CA ILE A 99 12.97 -12.31 -18.81
C ILE A 99 11.47 -12.11 -19.00
N SER A 100 10.75 -11.66 -17.96
CA SER A 100 9.32 -11.41 -18.06
C SER A 100 8.99 -10.29 -19.04
N GLU A 101 7.81 -10.34 -19.66
CA GLU A 101 7.31 -9.30 -20.57
C GLU A 101 7.34 -7.90 -19.93
N LYS A 102 7.13 -7.81 -18.61
CA LYS A 102 7.18 -6.55 -17.86
C LYS A 102 8.55 -5.87 -17.88
N ASN A 103 9.63 -6.66 -18.01
CA ASN A 103 11.01 -6.18 -18.04
C ASN A 103 11.60 -6.20 -19.46
N GLU A 104 10.80 -6.47 -20.48
CA GLU A 104 11.28 -6.67 -21.84
C GLU A 104 12.04 -5.45 -22.35
N ARG A 105 11.57 -4.23 -22.06
CA ARG A 105 12.25 -3.00 -22.49
C ARG A 105 13.64 -2.85 -21.90
N GLU A 106 13.79 -3.09 -20.60
CA GLU A 106 15.11 -3.10 -19.95
C GLU A 106 16.01 -4.16 -20.56
N SER A 107 15.50 -5.37 -20.77
CA SER A 107 16.29 -6.44 -21.38
C SER A 107 16.75 -6.11 -22.81
N GLN A 108 15.96 -5.34 -23.56
CA GLN A 108 16.33 -4.88 -24.90
C GLN A 108 17.40 -3.78 -24.86
N ILE A 109 17.36 -2.89 -23.85
CA ILE A 109 18.41 -1.88 -23.64
C ILE A 109 19.71 -2.57 -23.23
N ASP A 110 19.65 -3.51 -22.29
CA ASP A 110 20.81 -4.29 -21.87
C ASP A 110 21.41 -5.10 -23.04
N TRP A 111 20.56 -5.63 -23.93
CA TRP A 111 21.01 -6.27 -25.16
C TRP A 111 21.71 -5.30 -26.12
N ALA A 112 21.18 -4.09 -26.29
CA ALA A 112 21.84 -3.05 -27.09
C ALA A 112 23.21 -2.69 -26.49
N SER A 113 23.26 -2.48 -25.18
CA SER A 113 24.50 -2.24 -24.44
C SER A 113 25.53 -3.33 -24.67
N TRP A 114 25.10 -4.59 -24.55
CA TRP A 114 25.97 -5.75 -24.83
C TRP A 114 26.49 -5.78 -26.27
N LEU A 115 25.67 -5.40 -27.26
CA LEU A 115 26.10 -5.31 -28.66
C LEU A 115 27.16 -4.22 -28.84
N ARG A 116 26.97 -3.04 -28.25
CA ARG A 116 27.93 -1.93 -28.29
C ARG A 116 29.26 -2.34 -27.67
N GLU A 117 29.24 -2.87 -26.45
CA GLU A 117 30.43 -3.29 -25.71
C GLU A 117 31.26 -4.36 -26.45
N ARG A 118 30.63 -5.10 -27.37
CA ARG A 118 31.28 -6.12 -28.22
C ARG A 118 31.71 -5.61 -29.60
N GLY A 119 31.55 -4.32 -29.88
CA GLY A 119 31.88 -3.72 -31.16
C GLY A 119 30.93 -4.11 -32.29
N LEU A 120 29.73 -4.62 -31.99
CA LEU A 120 28.73 -5.02 -32.97
C LEU A 120 27.85 -3.82 -33.39
N GLY A 121 28.50 -2.75 -33.85
CA GLY A 121 27.88 -1.45 -34.13
C GLY A 121 26.68 -1.48 -35.08
N ASP A 122 26.79 -2.21 -36.19
CA ASP A 122 25.68 -2.35 -37.15
C ASP A 122 24.44 -2.98 -36.52
N ARG A 123 24.64 -3.91 -35.57
CA ARG A 123 23.53 -4.58 -34.85
C ARG A 123 22.95 -3.66 -33.80
N PHE A 124 23.78 -2.89 -33.10
CA PHE A 124 23.33 -1.85 -32.18
C PHE A 124 22.43 -0.83 -32.89
N GLN A 125 22.88 -0.29 -34.03
CA GLN A 125 22.10 0.67 -34.82
C GLN A 125 20.79 0.09 -35.38
N GLN A 126 20.71 -1.23 -35.59
CA GLN A 126 19.47 -1.92 -35.94
C GLN A 126 18.52 -2.12 -34.74
N ALA A 127 19.06 -2.24 -33.53
CA ALA A 127 18.29 -2.48 -32.31
C ALA A 127 17.65 -1.19 -31.78
N MET A 128 18.41 -0.09 -31.72
CA MET A 128 17.97 1.17 -31.08
C MET A 128 16.66 1.75 -31.63
N PRO A 129 16.41 1.81 -32.96
CA PRO A 129 15.15 2.31 -33.48
C PRO A 129 13.94 1.48 -33.03
N LYS A 130 14.11 0.16 -32.84
CA LYS A 130 13.03 -0.73 -32.38
C LYS A 130 12.68 -0.45 -30.92
N ILE A 131 13.71 -0.26 -30.09
CA ILE A 131 13.55 0.07 -28.67
C ILE A 131 12.80 1.42 -28.52
N LYS A 132 13.22 2.43 -29.29
CA LYS A 132 12.57 3.75 -29.30
C LYS A 132 11.12 3.73 -29.77
N LYS A 133 10.85 3.06 -30.89
CA LYS A 133 9.49 3.00 -31.46
C LYS A 133 8.51 2.39 -30.46
N ARG A 134 8.91 1.33 -29.77
CA ARG A 134 8.09 0.67 -28.76
C ARG A 134 7.86 1.52 -27.50
N GLY A 135 8.75 2.46 -27.21
CA GLY A 135 8.55 3.48 -26.17
C GLY A 135 7.51 4.53 -26.58
N SER A 136 7.48 4.93 -27.85
CA SER A 136 6.50 5.91 -28.36
C SER A 136 5.08 5.36 -28.53
N GLU A 137 4.91 4.03 -28.55
CA GLU A 137 3.60 3.36 -28.62
C GLU A 137 2.92 3.24 -27.25
N ASP A 138 3.61 3.56 -26.15
CA ASP A 138 3.01 3.63 -24.82
C ASP A 138 2.14 4.88 -24.71
N ALA A 139 0.82 4.69 -24.77
CA ALA A 139 -0.14 5.77 -24.61
C ALA A 139 -0.25 6.30 -23.16
N GLN A 140 0.38 5.62 -22.20
CA GLN A 140 0.24 5.89 -20.76
C GLN A 140 1.55 6.42 -20.15
N GLU A 141 1.49 7.58 -19.51
CA GLU A 141 2.58 8.12 -18.73
C GLU A 141 2.78 7.34 -17.42
N SER A 142 4.04 7.08 -17.10
CA SER A 142 4.46 6.44 -15.85
C SER A 142 5.89 6.85 -15.49
N LEU A 143 6.25 6.74 -14.22
CA LEU A 143 7.63 6.92 -13.78
C LEU A 143 8.59 5.96 -14.51
N GLU A 144 8.13 4.74 -14.79
CA GLU A 144 8.91 3.74 -15.50
C GLU A 144 9.17 4.15 -16.95
N THR A 145 8.17 4.73 -17.63
CA THR A 145 8.31 5.24 -19.01
C THR A 145 9.40 6.32 -19.08
N TYR A 146 9.42 7.26 -18.13
CA TYR A 146 10.48 8.28 -18.05
C TYR A 146 11.85 7.69 -17.70
N ARG A 147 11.90 6.68 -16.82
CA ARG A 147 13.15 5.98 -16.48
C ARG A 147 13.74 5.24 -17.68
N ILE A 148 12.89 4.57 -18.45
CA ILE A 148 13.27 3.88 -19.69
C ILE A 148 13.76 4.88 -20.74
N ALA A 149 13.09 6.03 -20.90
CA ALA A 149 13.52 7.08 -21.82
C ALA A 149 14.93 7.60 -21.46
N LEU A 150 15.20 7.83 -20.17
CA LEU A 150 16.53 8.17 -19.67
C LEU A 150 17.57 7.10 -20.03
N ARG A 151 17.29 5.83 -19.74
CA ARG A 151 18.18 4.70 -20.04
C ARG A 151 18.51 4.56 -21.53
N ILE A 152 17.52 4.81 -22.40
CA ILE A 152 17.75 4.84 -23.86
C ILE A 152 18.68 5.99 -24.22
N ALA A 153 18.45 7.19 -23.69
CA ALA A 153 19.27 8.36 -24.00
C ALA A 153 20.72 8.22 -23.47
N GLU A 154 20.92 7.56 -22.33
CA GLU A 154 22.23 7.19 -21.79
C GLU A 154 22.97 6.25 -22.77
N GLU A 155 22.31 5.19 -23.22
CA GLU A 155 22.92 4.22 -24.13
C GLU A 155 23.26 4.84 -25.50
N GLU A 156 22.47 5.80 -25.98
CA GLU A 156 22.81 6.58 -27.19
C GLU A 156 23.99 7.51 -26.97
N HIS A 157 24.07 8.15 -25.81
CA HIS A 157 25.20 8.99 -25.47
C HIS A 157 26.50 8.17 -25.43
N GLU A 158 26.49 6.98 -24.83
CA GLU A 158 27.63 6.08 -24.81
C GLU A 158 28.06 5.67 -26.22
N TRP A 159 27.09 5.30 -27.07
CA TRP A 159 27.37 4.98 -28.48
C TRP A 159 28.00 6.15 -29.22
N GLU A 160 27.44 7.36 -29.09
CA GLU A 160 28.00 8.54 -29.74
C GLU A 160 29.37 8.90 -29.16
N SER A 161 29.58 8.79 -27.86
CA SER A 161 30.88 9.05 -27.22
C SER A 161 32.00 8.16 -27.80
N GLU A 162 31.72 6.88 -28.03
CA GLU A 162 32.69 5.93 -28.59
C GLU A 162 32.93 6.09 -30.10
N ASN A 163 31.91 6.53 -30.85
CA ASN A 163 31.92 6.47 -32.32
C ASN A 163 31.91 7.85 -33.00
N ASN A 164 31.78 8.95 -32.24
CA ASN A 164 31.63 10.27 -32.82
C ASN A 164 32.94 10.76 -33.46
N GLN A 165 32.79 11.31 -34.67
CA GLN A 165 33.85 12.00 -35.42
C GLN A 165 33.70 13.52 -35.29
N VAL A 166 33.44 14.01 -34.06
CA VAL A 166 33.24 15.44 -33.73
C VAL A 166 32.07 16.08 -34.50
N LYS A 167 30.95 15.37 -34.58
CA LYS A 167 29.67 15.86 -35.12
C LYS A 167 28.61 15.85 -34.02
N ASN A 168 27.65 16.76 -34.11
CA ASN A 168 26.50 16.87 -33.18
C ASN A 168 26.92 17.07 -31.70
N ASP A 169 25.98 16.92 -30.79
CA ASP A 169 26.12 17.18 -29.35
C ASP A 169 26.28 15.91 -28.50
N LEU A 170 26.65 14.76 -29.10
CA LEU A 170 26.78 13.47 -28.41
C LEU A 170 25.45 13.00 -27.76
N ASN A 171 24.30 13.39 -28.30
CA ASN A 171 22.98 13.18 -27.69
C ASN A 171 22.81 13.81 -26.29
N LEU A 172 23.73 14.71 -25.87
CA LEU A 172 23.71 15.29 -24.53
C LEU A 172 22.43 16.10 -24.27
N SER A 173 21.93 16.83 -25.28
CA SER A 173 20.67 17.56 -25.12
C SER A 173 19.51 16.61 -24.80
N SER A 174 19.36 15.51 -25.56
CA SER A 174 18.29 14.54 -25.32
C SER A 174 18.44 13.82 -23.97
N LEU A 175 19.68 13.51 -23.59
CA LEU A 175 20.00 12.91 -22.30
C LEU A 175 19.59 13.82 -21.14
N VAL A 176 19.98 15.11 -21.18
CA VAL A 176 19.60 16.09 -20.16
C VAL A 176 18.08 16.26 -20.08
N HIS A 177 17.38 16.37 -21.21
CA HIS A 177 15.92 16.46 -21.22
C HIS A 177 15.25 15.22 -20.61
N SER A 178 15.77 14.02 -20.89
CA SER A 178 15.24 12.77 -20.34
C SER A 178 15.53 12.64 -18.84
N LEU A 179 16.71 13.09 -18.40
CA LEU A 179 17.10 13.15 -17.00
C LEU A 179 16.17 14.07 -16.22
N ASP A 180 15.95 15.29 -16.73
CA ASP A 180 15.03 16.26 -16.12
C ASP A 180 13.62 15.69 -16.02
N ALA A 181 13.08 15.14 -17.12
CA ALA A 181 11.74 14.57 -17.14
C ALA A 181 11.57 13.47 -16.08
N TYR A 182 12.52 12.54 -15.96
CA TYR A 182 12.51 11.51 -14.93
C TYR A 182 12.66 12.11 -13.52
N TYR A 183 13.65 12.98 -13.34
CA TYR A 183 13.96 13.59 -12.05
C TYR A 183 12.76 14.34 -11.47
N PHE A 184 12.16 15.25 -12.24
CA PHE A 184 11.04 16.07 -11.74
C PHE A 184 9.82 15.23 -11.43
N ASN A 185 9.46 14.26 -12.29
CA ASN A 185 8.35 13.35 -12.03
C ASN A 185 8.59 12.51 -10.77
N TYR A 186 9.76 11.87 -10.68
CA TYR A 186 10.07 10.97 -9.58
C TYR A 186 10.21 11.70 -8.26
N ARG A 187 10.93 12.84 -8.27
CA ARG A 187 11.10 13.69 -7.09
C ARG A 187 9.76 14.17 -6.57
N THR A 188 8.90 14.77 -7.40
CA THR A 188 7.60 15.29 -6.96
C THR A 188 6.73 14.19 -6.37
N GLU A 189 6.74 12.98 -6.95
CA GLU A 189 6.01 11.85 -6.35
C GLU A 189 6.59 11.41 -5.00
N LEU A 190 7.90 11.40 -4.81
CA LEU A 190 8.51 11.14 -3.50
C LEU A 190 8.11 12.21 -2.46
N LEU A 191 8.09 13.48 -2.86
CA LEU A 191 7.63 14.58 -2.01
C LEU A 191 6.16 14.37 -1.60
N ASN A 192 5.30 14.00 -2.54
CA ASN A 192 3.88 13.71 -2.28
C ASN A 192 3.69 12.55 -1.30
N ARG A 193 4.45 11.45 -1.46
CA ARG A 193 4.44 10.32 -0.52
C ARG A 193 4.87 10.73 0.88
N PHE A 194 5.91 11.56 0.99
CA PHE A 194 6.38 12.05 2.27
C PHE A 194 5.34 12.95 2.94
N LEU A 195 4.75 13.90 2.21
CA LEU A 195 3.69 14.77 2.74
C LEU A 195 2.47 13.96 3.20
N LEU A 196 2.07 12.94 2.44
CA LEU A 196 1.02 12.02 2.84
C LEU A 196 1.38 11.29 4.16
N GLN A 197 2.60 10.76 4.26
CA GLN A 197 3.05 10.06 5.45
C GLN A 197 3.11 10.97 6.68
N GLN A 198 3.51 12.23 6.52
CA GLN A 198 3.57 13.23 7.59
C GLN A 198 2.19 13.53 8.19
N LYS A 199 1.09 13.30 7.44
CA LYS A 199 -0.27 13.41 7.99
C LYS A 199 -0.58 12.33 9.04
N ALA A 200 0.07 11.17 8.96
CA ALA A 200 -0.15 10.03 9.86
C ALA A 200 0.93 9.88 10.93
N ALA A 201 2.21 10.09 10.57
CA ALA A 201 3.36 9.85 11.42
C ALA A 201 4.04 11.17 11.87
N GLN A 202 4.69 11.14 13.03
CA GLN A 202 5.51 12.26 13.48
C GLN A 202 6.86 12.25 12.76
N LEU A 203 6.98 13.06 11.71
CA LEU A 203 8.18 13.18 10.88
C LEU A 203 8.76 14.60 10.96
N PRO A 204 10.09 14.78 10.83
CA PRO A 204 10.72 16.09 10.79
C PRO A 204 10.25 16.89 9.56
N ILE A 205 10.20 18.21 9.70
CA ILE A 205 10.05 19.10 8.54
C ILE A 205 11.37 19.07 7.79
N MET A 206 11.31 18.72 6.50
CA MET A 206 12.47 18.68 5.63
C MET A 206 12.46 19.92 4.75
N ASP A 207 13.53 20.70 4.79
CA ASP A 207 13.76 21.81 3.86
C ASP A 207 14.55 21.29 2.66
N TRP A 208 13.82 20.88 1.62
CA TRP A 208 14.42 20.44 0.38
C TRP A 208 14.56 21.62 -0.56
N MET A 209 15.77 21.90 -1.04
CA MET A 209 15.98 22.83 -2.16
C MET A 209 15.01 22.48 -3.29
N VAL A 210 14.10 23.42 -3.59
CA VAL A 210 13.13 23.28 -4.67
C VAL A 210 13.78 23.78 -5.95
N ALA A 211 14.21 22.85 -6.81
CA ALA A 211 14.53 23.20 -8.19
C ALA A 211 13.29 23.83 -8.85
N SER A 212 13.48 24.89 -9.64
CA SER A 212 12.39 25.55 -10.37
C SER A 212 11.72 24.52 -11.29
N ILE A 213 10.45 24.22 -11.02
CA ILE A 213 9.69 23.18 -11.74
C ILE A 213 8.83 23.77 -12.87
N GLU A 214 8.63 25.09 -12.87
CA GLU A 214 7.66 25.77 -13.72
C GLU A 214 7.96 25.59 -15.21
N GLU A 215 9.24 25.65 -15.59
CA GLU A 215 9.70 25.46 -16.97
C GLU A 215 9.45 24.03 -17.47
N HIS A 216 9.43 23.05 -16.56
CA HIS A 216 9.28 21.63 -16.90
C HIS A 216 7.83 21.14 -16.84
N LEU A 217 6.88 21.90 -16.31
CA LEU A 217 5.48 21.48 -16.18
C LEU A 217 4.84 21.10 -17.53
N ASN A 218 5.23 21.74 -18.62
CA ASN A 218 4.66 21.43 -19.94
C ASN A 218 5.22 20.14 -20.57
N THR A 219 6.25 19.55 -19.99
CA THR A 219 6.91 18.36 -20.54
C THR A 219 6.20 17.05 -20.18
N SER A 220 5.31 17.07 -19.18
CA SER A 220 4.68 15.86 -18.65
C SER A 220 3.30 16.16 -18.06
N LEU A 221 2.30 15.36 -18.44
CA LEU A 221 1.01 15.40 -17.77
C LEU A 221 1.12 14.94 -16.31
N LEU A 222 1.81 13.82 -16.08
CA LEU A 222 2.04 13.25 -14.77
C LEU A 222 2.65 14.30 -13.84
N LEU A 223 3.65 15.04 -14.30
CA LEU A 223 4.27 16.12 -13.52
C LEU A 223 3.28 17.23 -13.16
N ARG A 224 2.44 17.67 -14.10
CA ARG A 224 1.41 18.70 -13.82
C ARG A 224 0.41 18.24 -12.77
N ILE A 225 -0.02 16.99 -12.85
CA ILE A 225 -0.96 16.42 -11.88
C ILE A 225 -0.27 16.24 -10.53
N ALA A 226 0.93 15.66 -10.51
CA ALA A 226 1.73 15.44 -9.30
C ALA A 226 2.06 16.77 -8.60
N GLN A 227 2.34 17.84 -9.35
CA GLN A 227 2.57 19.17 -8.78
C GLN A 227 1.30 19.77 -8.18
N ARG A 228 0.14 19.60 -8.82
CA ARG A 228 -1.15 20.03 -8.23
C ARG A 228 -1.45 19.27 -6.94
N VAL A 229 -1.18 17.96 -6.92
CA VAL A 229 -1.25 17.16 -5.68
C VAL A 229 -0.28 17.71 -4.64
N HIS A 230 0.95 18.05 -5.02
CA HIS A 230 1.96 18.58 -4.11
C HIS A 230 1.49 19.87 -3.43
N THR A 231 1.09 20.87 -4.22
CA THR A 231 0.55 22.13 -3.71
C THR A 231 -0.66 21.92 -2.82
N PHE A 232 -1.54 20.97 -3.18
CA PHE A 232 -2.71 20.63 -2.37
C PHE A 232 -2.32 19.99 -1.03
N LEU A 233 -1.35 19.07 -1.03
CA LEU A 233 -0.92 18.35 0.17
C LEU A 233 -0.13 19.22 1.16
N GLN A 234 0.53 20.28 0.69
CA GLN A 234 1.25 21.25 1.53
C GLN A 234 0.32 22.13 2.37
N LYS A 235 -0.95 22.26 1.99
CA LYS A 235 -1.91 23.10 2.73
C LYS A 235 -2.32 22.42 4.03
N GLU A 236 -2.26 23.17 5.14
CA GLU A 236 -2.75 22.69 6.43
C GLU A 236 -4.25 22.42 6.41
N VAL A 237 -5.00 23.29 5.71
CA VAL A 237 -6.44 23.19 5.51
C VAL A 237 -6.69 23.08 4.00
N PRO A 238 -7.08 21.90 3.49
CA PRO A 238 -7.43 21.75 2.09
C PRO A 238 -8.71 22.50 1.76
N ILE A 239 -8.84 22.97 0.51
CA ILE A 239 -10.03 23.68 0.02
C ILE A 239 -10.88 22.71 -0.80
N VAL A 240 -12.20 22.74 -0.60
CA VAL A 240 -13.14 21.82 -1.27
C VAL A 240 -13.10 21.99 -2.80
N ASP A 241 -13.10 23.22 -3.30
CA ASP A 241 -13.08 23.49 -4.74
C ASP A 241 -11.82 22.91 -5.41
N GLU A 242 -10.65 23.06 -4.79
CA GLU A 242 -9.40 22.49 -5.31
C GLU A 242 -9.40 20.96 -5.32
N PHE A 243 -10.06 20.33 -4.33
CA PHE A 243 -10.26 18.89 -4.32
C PHE A 243 -11.15 18.44 -5.49
N VAL A 244 -12.25 19.16 -5.75
CA VAL A 244 -13.16 18.87 -6.87
C VAL A 244 -12.43 19.03 -8.21
N ASP A 245 -11.65 20.10 -8.36
CA ASP A 245 -10.83 20.34 -9.55
C ASP A 245 -9.78 19.24 -9.78
N LEU A 246 -9.10 18.80 -8.71
CA LEU A 246 -8.13 17.72 -8.79
C LEU A 246 -8.78 16.37 -9.13
N LEU A 247 -9.95 16.07 -8.57
CA LEU A 247 -10.73 14.88 -8.90
C LEU A 247 -11.17 14.88 -10.37
N SER A 248 -11.67 16.02 -10.86
CA SER A 248 -12.06 16.19 -12.26
C SER A 248 -10.87 16.03 -13.21
N LEU A 249 -9.73 16.63 -12.86
CA LEU A 249 -8.49 16.50 -13.62
C LEU A 249 -8.02 15.05 -13.71
N LEU A 250 -8.05 14.31 -12.60
CA LEU A 250 -7.64 12.90 -12.57
C LEU A 250 -8.56 12.03 -13.42
N ARG A 251 -9.89 12.16 -13.25
CA ARG A 251 -10.88 11.42 -14.04
C ARG A 251 -10.74 11.69 -15.54
N LYS A 252 -10.48 12.93 -15.95
CA LYS A 252 -10.29 13.30 -17.36
C LYS A 252 -9.06 12.64 -17.99
N ASN A 253 -8.00 12.43 -17.21
CA ASN A 253 -6.71 11.98 -17.70
C ASN A 253 -6.37 10.52 -17.33
N GLU A 254 -7.30 9.79 -16.70
CA GLU A 254 -7.06 8.44 -16.17
C GLU A 254 -6.53 7.46 -17.22
N ARG A 255 -7.02 7.55 -18.46
CA ARG A 255 -6.57 6.69 -19.58
C ARG A 255 -5.15 6.97 -20.05
N MET A 256 -4.63 8.17 -19.79
CA MET A 256 -3.29 8.60 -20.20
C MET A 256 -2.25 8.33 -19.11
N LEU A 257 -2.64 7.77 -17.98
CA LEU A 257 -1.75 7.41 -16.88
C LEU A 257 -1.73 5.90 -16.70
N SER A 258 -0.57 5.37 -16.33
CA SER A 258 -0.46 3.95 -15.97
C SER A 258 -1.30 3.60 -14.74
N PHE A 259 -1.66 2.33 -14.61
CA PHE A 259 -2.36 1.78 -13.45
C PHE A 259 -1.71 2.17 -12.11
N GLN A 260 -0.38 2.07 -12.03
CA GLN A 260 0.40 2.38 -10.83
C GLN A 260 0.28 3.86 -10.45
N MET A 261 0.28 4.75 -11.44
CA MET A 261 0.12 6.18 -11.20
C MET A 261 -1.30 6.53 -10.80
N ASN A 262 -2.31 5.98 -11.46
CA ASN A 262 -3.70 6.18 -11.04
C ASN A 262 -3.92 5.68 -9.61
N SER A 263 -3.46 4.47 -9.27
CA SER A 263 -3.56 3.92 -7.92
C SER A 263 -2.96 4.85 -6.86
N GLN A 264 -1.76 5.38 -7.11
CA GLN A 264 -1.09 6.30 -6.21
C GLN A 264 -1.80 7.66 -6.10
N LEU A 265 -2.20 8.25 -7.23
CA LEU A 265 -2.85 9.56 -7.27
C LEU A 265 -4.23 9.54 -6.60
N TYR A 266 -5.00 8.48 -6.82
CA TYR A 266 -6.26 8.29 -6.09
C TYR A 266 -6.04 8.00 -4.60
N ALA A 267 -4.91 7.43 -4.18
CA ALA A 267 -4.58 7.32 -2.75
C ALA A 267 -4.41 8.70 -2.11
N TYR A 268 -3.76 9.65 -2.79
CA TYR A 268 -3.69 11.05 -2.33
C TYR A 268 -5.08 11.67 -2.26
N LEU A 269 -5.92 11.52 -3.30
CA LEU A 269 -7.30 12.03 -3.30
C LEU A 269 -8.13 11.49 -2.13
N ARG A 270 -8.10 10.18 -1.88
CA ARG A 270 -8.86 9.56 -0.77
C ARG A 270 -8.41 10.09 0.59
N SER A 271 -7.11 10.22 0.79
CA SER A 271 -6.58 10.81 2.02
C SER A 271 -6.95 12.28 2.18
N SER A 272 -6.90 13.05 1.09
CA SER A 272 -7.28 14.45 1.05
C SER A 272 -8.76 14.68 1.36
N CYS A 273 -9.63 13.88 0.76
CA CYS A 273 -11.06 13.88 1.05
C CYS A 273 -11.34 13.52 2.51
N SER A 274 -10.64 12.51 3.05
CA SER A 274 -10.73 12.15 4.47
C SER A 274 -10.32 13.31 5.38
N ALA A 275 -9.32 14.10 5.00
CA ALA A 275 -8.90 15.29 5.75
C ALA A 275 -9.98 16.39 5.73
N LEU A 276 -10.59 16.67 4.57
CA LEU A 276 -11.71 17.63 4.45
C LEU A 276 -12.92 17.22 5.30
N ILE A 277 -13.26 15.93 5.29
CA ILE A 277 -14.34 15.37 6.11
C ILE A 277 -14.05 15.56 7.61
N ASN A 278 -12.80 15.35 8.03
CA ASN A 278 -12.41 15.54 9.43
C ASN A 278 -12.44 17.02 9.85
N ASP A 279 -12.16 17.94 8.92
CA ASP A 279 -12.27 19.39 9.15
C ASP A 279 -13.72 19.85 9.34
N GLY A 280 -14.68 19.17 8.71
CA GLY A 280 -16.11 19.41 8.94
C GLY A 280 -17.00 19.26 7.70
N HIS A 281 -16.42 19.01 6.52
CA HIS A 281 -17.13 18.84 5.26
C HIS A 281 -17.77 17.45 5.16
N LEU A 282 -18.78 17.19 5.99
CA LEU A 282 -19.46 15.89 6.08
C LEU A 282 -20.24 15.53 4.80
N ASP A 283 -20.59 16.53 4.00
CA ASP A 283 -21.21 16.40 2.67
C ASP A 283 -20.33 15.63 1.66
N LEU A 284 -19.02 15.54 1.91
CA LEU A 284 -18.10 14.77 1.07
C LEU A 284 -18.06 13.27 1.40
N ILE A 285 -18.74 12.80 2.46
CA ILE A 285 -18.76 11.38 2.83
C ILE A 285 -19.29 10.49 1.70
N PRO A 286 -20.44 10.78 1.05
CA PRO A 286 -20.92 10.00 -0.09
C PRO A 286 -19.95 10.03 -1.28
N THR A 287 -19.28 11.17 -1.52
CA THR A 287 -18.28 11.31 -2.58
C THR A 287 -17.07 10.39 -2.31
N LEU A 288 -16.57 10.35 -1.09
CA LEU A 288 -15.46 9.46 -0.71
C LEU A 288 -15.87 7.98 -0.83
N HIS A 289 -17.10 7.64 -0.43
CA HIS A 289 -17.65 6.28 -0.59
C HIS A 289 -17.67 5.86 -2.06
N LEU A 290 -18.15 6.74 -2.94
CA LEU A 290 -18.18 6.48 -4.38
C LEU A 290 -16.76 6.26 -4.95
N ILE A 291 -15.82 7.15 -4.62
CA ILE A 291 -14.41 7.01 -5.05
C ILE A 291 -13.84 5.67 -4.57
N HIS A 292 -14.12 5.28 -3.33
CA HIS A 292 -13.68 4.01 -2.77
C HIS A 292 -14.23 2.80 -3.54
N LYS A 293 -15.53 2.80 -3.89
CA LYS A 293 -16.16 1.73 -4.69
C LYS A 293 -15.56 1.66 -6.09
N GLU A 294 -15.41 2.79 -6.76
CA GLU A 294 -14.79 2.89 -8.09
C GLU A 294 -13.35 2.37 -8.06
N ASN A 295 -12.56 2.77 -7.05
CA ASN A 295 -11.17 2.35 -6.89
C ASN A 295 -11.03 0.86 -6.55
N LEU A 296 -11.98 0.30 -5.79
CA LEU A 296 -12.02 -1.13 -5.51
C LEU A 296 -12.28 -1.94 -6.80
N ILE A 297 -13.22 -1.49 -7.63
CA ILE A 297 -13.55 -2.13 -8.92
C ILE A 297 -12.40 -1.99 -9.91
N ALA A 298 -11.81 -0.80 -10.02
CA ALA A 298 -10.66 -0.53 -10.89
C ALA A 298 -9.39 -1.29 -10.47
N GLY A 299 -9.37 -1.81 -9.24
CA GLY A 299 -8.28 -2.61 -8.71
C GLY A 299 -7.17 -1.84 -8.00
N TYR A 300 -7.32 -0.52 -7.87
CA TYR A 300 -6.32 0.37 -7.26
C TYR A 300 -6.04 0.10 -5.78
N LEU A 301 -6.91 -0.67 -5.11
CA LEU A 301 -6.78 -1.04 -3.70
C LEU A 301 -6.10 -2.40 -3.47
N TYR A 302 -5.72 -3.12 -4.53
CA TYR A 302 -5.09 -4.43 -4.39
C TYR A 302 -3.56 -4.35 -4.47
N VAL A 303 -2.92 -5.19 -3.66
CA VAL A 303 -1.53 -5.61 -3.77
C VAL A 303 -1.56 -7.13 -3.83
N ASP A 304 -1.17 -7.70 -4.97
CA ASP A 304 -1.21 -9.16 -5.22
C ASP A 304 -2.60 -9.79 -4.92
N ASN A 305 -3.66 -9.20 -5.48
CA ASN A 305 -5.07 -9.58 -5.25
C ASN A 305 -5.56 -9.51 -3.79
N LYS A 306 -4.78 -8.92 -2.88
CA LYS A 306 -5.16 -8.69 -1.48
C LYS A 306 -5.27 -7.19 -1.17
N ILE A 307 -6.09 -6.83 -0.20
CA ILE A 307 -6.36 -5.46 0.22
C ILE A 307 -5.53 -5.15 1.48
N PRO A 308 -4.69 -4.11 1.47
CA PRO A 308 -3.98 -3.66 2.67
C PRO A 308 -4.94 -3.32 3.82
N LEU A 309 -4.54 -3.64 5.05
CA LEU A 309 -5.36 -3.49 6.27
C LEU A 309 -6.07 -2.12 6.37
N ASN A 310 -5.33 -1.03 6.21
CA ASN A 310 -5.89 0.33 6.29
C ASN A 310 -6.94 0.60 5.20
N ALA A 311 -6.73 0.11 3.98
CA ALA A 311 -7.70 0.28 2.90
C ALA A 311 -8.98 -0.51 3.18
N TYR A 312 -8.85 -1.74 3.70
CA TYR A 312 -9.95 -2.60 4.09
C TYR A 312 -10.81 -1.97 5.21
N LEU A 313 -10.18 -1.40 6.24
CA LEU A 313 -10.88 -0.67 7.31
C LEU A 313 -11.62 0.58 6.78
N ASN A 314 -10.91 1.40 6.00
CA ASN A 314 -11.46 2.67 5.51
C ASN A 314 -12.68 2.48 4.60
N LEU A 315 -12.68 1.43 3.75
CA LEU A 315 -13.83 1.08 2.90
C LEU A 315 -15.11 0.89 3.73
N VAL A 316 -15.03 0.10 4.79
CA VAL A 316 -16.17 -0.21 5.67
C VAL A 316 -16.59 1.01 6.49
N GLN A 317 -15.62 1.74 7.07
CA GLN A 317 -15.91 2.92 7.87
C GLN A 317 -16.63 4.01 7.07
N ILE A 318 -16.14 4.31 5.87
CA ILE A 318 -16.76 5.33 5.02
C ILE A 318 -18.13 4.89 4.51
N ALA A 319 -18.30 3.62 4.13
CA ALA A 319 -19.59 3.09 3.71
C ALA A 319 -20.66 3.20 4.81
N ASN A 320 -20.32 2.78 6.04
CA ASN A 320 -21.21 2.91 7.19
C ASN A 320 -21.57 4.38 7.47
N ARG A 321 -20.58 5.29 7.38
CA ARG A 321 -20.83 6.73 7.54
C ARG A 321 -21.67 7.34 6.43
N ALA A 322 -21.62 6.78 5.22
CA ALA A 322 -22.48 7.15 4.10
C ALA A 322 -23.90 6.56 4.21
N GLY A 323 -24.16 5.70 5.21
CA GLY A 323 -25.43 5.01 5.40
C GLY A 323 -25.58 3.72 4.59
N ASP A 324 -24.56 3.30 3.83
CA ASP A 324 -24.59 2.11 2.98
C ASP A 324 -24.12 0.86 3.77
N ILE A 325 -24.86 0.55 4.84
CA ILE A 325 -24.52 -0.51 5.81
C ILE A 325 -24.55 -1.90 5.14
N ASN A 326 -25.49 -2.11 4.22
CA ASN A 326 -25.61 -3.38 3.50
C ASN A 326 -24.37 -3.64 2.64
N TRP A 327 -23.92 -2.64 1.87
CA TRP A 327 -22.69 -2.76 1.11
C TRP A 327 -21.48 -3.02 2.03
N ALA A 328 -21.41 -2.35 3.18
CA ALA A 328 -20.32 -2.54 4.14
C ALA A 328 -20.26 -3.98 4.68
N LYS A 329 -21.41 -4.56 5.03
CA LYS A 329 -21.54 -5.96 5.47
C LYS A 329 -21.15 -6.94 4.35
N GLU A 330 -21.70 -6.76 3.15
CA GLU A 330 -21.39 -7.59 1.98
C GLU A 330 -19.90 -7.54 1.62
N PHE A 331 -19.31 -6.34 1.61
CA PHE A 331 -17.87 -6.17 1.38
C PHE A 331 -17.05 -6.91 2.45
N THR A 332 -17.39 -6.74 3.73
CA THR A 332 -16.63 -7.37 4.83
C THR A 332 -16.65 -8.90 4.72
N GLU A 333 -17.78 -9.50 4.36
CA GLU A 333 -17.88 -10.96 4.19
C GLU A 333 -17.17 -11.46 2.94
N ASN A 334 -17.37 -10.80 1.80
CA ASN A 334 -16.84 -11.25 0.52
C ASN A 334 -15.31 -11.13 0.43
N TYR A 335 -14.70 -10.22 1.19
CA TYR A 335 -13.27 -9.92 1.12
C TYR A 335 -12.45 -10.40 2.33
N LYS A 336 -13.04 -11.14 3.28
CA LYS A 336 -12.36 -11.58 4.51
C LYS A 336 -11.09 -12.41 4.32
N TYR A 337 -10.99 -13.16 3.22
CA TYR A 337 -9.80 -13.96 2.87
C TYR A 337 -8.84 -13.26 1.90
N ARG A 338 -9.12 -12.00 1.56
CA ARG A 338 -8.31 -11.16 0.67
C ARG A 338 -7.65 -10.02 1.42
N ILE A 339 -7.40 -10.18 2.71
CA ILE A 339 -6.74 -9.16 3.54
C ILE A 339 -5.22 -9.37 3.45
N LEU A 340 -4.46 -8.26 3.42
CA LEU A 340 -3.00 -8.26 3.45
C LEU A 340 -2.49 -7.79 4.82
N GLY A 341 -2.66 -8.62 5.84
CA GLY A 341 -2.19 -8.41 7.21
C GLY A 341 -1.50 -9.62 7.83
N GLY A 342 -1.56 -10.79 7.19
CA GLY A 342 -0.95 -12.01 7.73
C GLY A 342 -1.71 -12.46 8.97
N ASP A 343 -1.02 -12.54 10.11
CA ASP A 343 -1.63 -12.97 11.37
C ASP A 343 -2.72 -12.00 11.88
N GLU A 344 -2.74 -10.76 11.41
CA GLU A 344 -3.74 -9.75 11.81
C GLU A 344 -5.05 -9.79 11.00
N ASP A 345 -5.13 -10.60 9.93
CA ASP A 345 -6.28 -10.62 9.01
C ASP A 345 -7.61 -10.84 9.75
N HIS A 346 -7.63 -11.82 10.67
CA HIS A 346 -8.82 -12.14 11.46
C HIS A 346 -9.24 -10.99 12.38
N LEU A 347 -8.29 -10.32 13.03
CA LEU A 347 -8.57 -9.21 13.95
C LEU A 347 -9.17 -8.02 13.20
N ILE A 348 -8.65 -7.73 12.01
CA ILE A 348 -9.12 -6.63 11.17
C ILE A 348 -10.48 -6.93 10.57
N TYR A 349 -10.72 -8.17 10.17
CA TYR A 349 -12.05 -8.65 9.79
C TYR A 349 -13.07 -8.44 10.92
N GLN A 350 -12.75 -8.91 12.13
CA GLN A 350 -13.61 -8.76 13.31
C GLN A 350 -13.94 -7.30 13.63
N LEU A 351 -12.94 -6.42 13.59
CA LEU A 351 -13.14 -4.99 13.84
C LEU A 351 -14.09 -4.34 12.81
N ASN A 352 -13.96 -4.69 11.53
CA ASN A 352 -14.89 -4.21 10.49
C ASN A 352 -16.30 -4.77 10.68
N MET A 353 -16.42 -6.05 11.02
CA MET A 353 -17.72 -6.65 11.31
C MET A 353 -18.40 -5.98 12.51
N ALA A 354 -17.67 -5.74 13.60
CA ALA A 354 -18.15 -4.99 14.76
C ALA A 354 -18.63 -3.58 14.36
N THR A 355 -17.92 -2.92 13.46
CA THR A 355 -18.31 -1.59 12.95
C THR A 355 -19.61 -1.64 12.14
N CYS A 356 -19.80 -2.67 11.31
CA CYS A 356 -21.04 -2.91 10.58
C CYS A 356 -22.23 -3.25 11.49
N LEU A 357 -22.01 -4.06 12.53
CA LEU A 357 -23.03 -4.41 13.53
C LEU A 357 -23.45 -3.18 14.35
N PHE A 358 -22.48 -2.36 14.76
CA PHE A 358 -22.76 -1.09 15.43
C PHE A 358 -23.60 -0.16 14.55
N ALA A 359 -23.24 -0.02 13.27
CA ALA A 359 -24.00 0.81 12.33
C ALA A 359 -25.43 0.27 12.11
N ALA A 360 -25.63 -1.05 12.20
CA ALA A 360 -26.93 -1.70 12.15
C ALA A 360 -27.73 -1.65 13.47
N GLY A 361 -27.18 -1.06 14.54
CA GLY A 361 -27.82 -0.99 15.86
C GLY A 361 -27.74 -2.28 16.68
N GLN A 362 -27.00 -3.30 16.23
CA GLN A 362 -26.81 -4.57 16.92
C GLN A 362 -25.68 -4.45 17.96
N LEU A 363 -25.94 -3.73 19.06
CA LEU A 363 -24.90 -3.25 19.99
C LEU A 363 -24.18 -4.37 20.75
N GLU A 364 -24.90 -5.35 21.26
CA GLU A 364 -24.34 -6.49 22.02
C GLU A 364 -23.43 -7.34 21.14
N GLU A 365 -23.94 -7.74 19.97
CA GLU A 365 -23.16 -8.49 18.97
C GLU A 365 -21.94 -7.70 18.50
N ALA A 366 -22.05 -6.38 18.34
CA ALA A 366 -20.93 -5.52 17.98
C ALA A 366 -19.84 -5.52 19.06
N LEU A 367 -20.22 -5.50 20.35
CA LEU A 367 -19.28 -5.52 21.47
C LEU A 367 -18.50 -6.83 21.55
N ASP A 368 -19.19 -7.95 21.34
CA ASP A 368 -18.58 -9.30 21.36
C ASP A 368 -17.58 -9.52 20.23
N GLN A 369 -17.75 -8.82 19.09
CA GLN A 369 -16.86 -8.89 17.95
C GLN A 369 -15.63 -7.98 18.04
N ILE A 370 -15.53 -7.10 19.05
CA ILE A 370 -14.35 -6.23 19.17
C ILE A 370 -13.12 -7.08 19.52
N PRO A 371 -12.06 -7.09 18.68
CA PRO A 371 -10.88 -7.88 18.94
C PRO A 371 -10.12 -7.40 20.17
N MET A 372 -9.52 -8.34 20.91
CA MET A 372 -8.66 -8.02 22.04
C MET A 372 -7.35 -7.39 21.54
N ILE A 373 -7.13 -6.12 21.87
CA ILE A 373 -5.88 -5.34 21.74
C ILE A 373 -5.09 -5.64 20.44
N PRO A 374 -5.40 -4.96 19.33
CA PRO A 374 -4.60 -5.04 18.11
C PRO A 374 -3.13 -4.64 18.37
N SER A 375 -2.18 -5.28 17.70
CA SER A 375 -0.74 -5.01 17.83
C SER A 375 -0.38 -3.58 17.40
N SER A 376 -1.12 -3.03 16.43
CA SER A 376 -0.98 -1.65 15.98
C SER A 376 -1.70 -0.66 16.90
N SER A 377 -0.97 0.37 17.36
CA SER A 377 -1.54 1.50 18.09
C SER A 377 -2.71 2.16 17.36
N HIS A 378 -2.70 2.19 16.02
CA HIS A 378 -3.79 2.79 15.25
C HIS A 378 -5.09 1.98 15.36
N TYR A 379 -5.03 0.67 15.15
CA TYR A 379 -6.21 -0.20 15.24
C TYR A 379 -6.72 -0.30 16.68
N HIS A 380 -5.81 -0.23 17.65
CA HIS A 380 -6.19 -0.11 19.06
C HIS A 380 -7.08 1.11 19.32
N MET A 381 -6.74 2.28 18.74
CA MET A 381 -7.56 3.48 18.86
C MET A 381 -8.96 3.27 18.27
N LEU A 382 -9.04 2.69 17.07
CA LEU A 382 -10.32 2.44 16.40
C LEU A 382 -11.23 1.49 17.21
N ALA A 383 -10.67 0.39 17.72
CA ALA A 383 -11.40 -0.55 18.57
C ALA A 383 -11.91 0.12 19.86
N ARG A 384 -11.09 0.96 20.51
CA ARG A 384 -11.49 1.69 21.73
C ARG A 384 -12.55 2.75 21.46
N LEU A 385 -12.46 3.47 20.35
CA LEU A 385 -13.51 4.42 19.95
C LEU A 385 -14.84 3.70 19.73
N LEU A 386 -14.83 2.57 19.02
CA LEU A 386 -16.02 1.75 18.79
C LEU A 386 -16.61 1.22 20.10
N GLU A 387 -15.78 0.67 20.99
CA GLU A 387 -16.21 0.20 22.32
C GLU A 387 -16.90 1.32 23.11
N LEU A 388 -16.32 2.53 23.14
CA LEU A 388 -16.90 3.67 23.84
C LEU A 388 -18.23 4.13 23.24
N LYS A 389 -18.37 4.10 21.92
CA LYS A 389 -19.63 4.42 21.24
C LYS A 389 -20.71 3.40 21.61
N ILE A 390 -20.40 2.11 21.57
CA ILE A 390 -21.33 1.03 21.96
C ILE A 390 -21.75 1.18 23.42
N LEU A 391 -20.81 1.36 24.35
CA LEU A 391 -21.12 1.50 25.78
C LEU A 391 -21.98 2.74 26.07
N TYR A 392 -21.80 3.81 25.29
CA TYR A 392 -22.66 4.99 25.37
C TYR A 392 -24.09 4.68 24.91
N GLU A 393 -24.26 4.04 23.75
CA GLU A 393 -25.60 3.68 23.23
C GLU A 393 -26.32 2.68 24.16
N MET A 394 -25.57 1.76 24.78
CA MET A 394 -26.09 0.80 25.77
C MET A 394 -26.37 1.43 27.15
N ARG A 395 -26.01 2.69 27.38
CA ARG A 395 -26.07 3.36 28.69
C ARG A 395 -25.37 2.56 29.81
N SER A 396 -24.21 1.97 29.49
CA SER A 396 -23.47 1.13 30.42
C SER A 396 -22.74 1.94 31.49
N ASP A 397 -22.83 1.50 32.75
CA ASP A 397 -22.06 2.07 33.87
C ASP A 397 -20.53 1.97 33.67
N LEU A 398 -20.08 1.06 32.80
CA LEU A 398 -18.66 0.87 32.49
C LEU A 398 -18.06 2.00 31.64
N LEU A 399 -18.89 2.81 30.98
CA LEU A 399 -18.45 3.86 30.06
C LEU A 399 -17.42 4.79 30.72
N HIS A 400 -17.72 5.28 31.92
CA HIS A 400 -16.83 6.22 32.62
C HIS A 400 -15.45 5.62 32.87
N PHE A 401 -15.38 4.39 33.38
CA PHE A 401 -14.11 3.70 33.63
C PHE A 401 -13.30 3.49 32.35
N LYS A 402 -13.98 3.14 31.24
CA LYS A 402 -13.33 2.93 29.93
C LYS A 402 -12.81 4.24 29.34
N ILE A 403 -13.54 5.36 29.49
CA ILE A 403 -13.05 6.70 29.11
C ILE A 403 -11.76 7.05 29.85
N PHE A 404 -11.71 6.85 31.17
CA PHE A 404 -10.50 7.13 31.96
C PHE A 404 -9.32 6.24 31.58
N ALA A 405 -9.57 4.94 31.36
CA ALA A 405 -8.54 4.01 30.91
C ALA A 405 -7.96 4.42 29.55
N PHE A 406 -8.82 4.82 28.61
CA PHE A 406 -8.40 5.24 27.28
C PHE A 406 -7.64 6.57 27.29
N ARG A 407 -8.07 7.54 28.13
CA ARG A 407 -7.33 8.78 28.36
C ARG A 407 -5.88 8.51 28.79
N LYS A 408 -5.70 7.63 29.78
CA LYS A 408 -4.37 7.27 30.31
C LYS A 408 -3.48 6.64 29.22
N TYR A 409 -4.06 5.85 28.32
CA TYR A 409 -3.34 5.29 27.17
C TYR A 409 -2.87 6.40 26.21
N ILE A 410 -3.74 7.37 25.88
CA ILE A 410 -3.39 8.47 24.97
C ILE A 410 -2.29 9.36 25.56
N GLU A 411 -2.28 9.58 26.87
CA GLU A 411 -1.28 10.39 27.55
C GLU A 411 0.09 9.69 27.68
N ARG A 412 0.11 8.37 27.90
CA ARG A 412 1.34 7.63 28.25
C ARG A 412 1.96 6.82 27.13
N THR A 413 1.13 6.17 26.30
CA THR A 413 1.59 5.14 25.35
C THR A 413 1.51 5.63 23.91
N ALA A 414 0.43 6.31 23.54
CA ALA A 414 0.24 6.87 22.20
C ALA A 414 1.35 7.84 21.72
N PRO A 415 2.01 8.67 22.58
CA PRO A 415 3.04 9.61 22.12
C PRO A 415 4.24 8.94 21.45
N LYS A 416 4.46 7.65 21.69
CA LYS A 416 5.59 6.89 21.10
C LYS A 416 5.36 6.49 19.63
N SER A 417 4.12 6.58 19.13
CA SER A 417 3.76 6.00 17.82
C SER A 417 2.78 6.83 17.00
N LEU A 418 2.07 7.80 17.59
CA LEU A 418 1.02 8.57 16.92
C LEU A 418 1.36 10.06 16.83
N SER A 419 0.92 10.70 15.74
CA SER A 419 1.05 12.15 15.56
C SER A 419 0.35 12.95 16.67
N VAL A 420 0.83 14.17 16.91
CA VAL A 420 0.22 15.11 17.88
C VAL A 420 -1.26 15.34 17.56
N LYS A 421 -1.57 15.61 16.29
CA LYS A 421 -2.93 15.85 15.80
C LYS A 421 -3.87 14.69 16.11
N LEU A 422 -3.46 13.44 15.85
CA LEU A 422 -4.32 12.27 16.11
C LEU A 422 -4.58 12.08 17.61
N ARG A 423 -3.60 12.38 18.48
CA ARG A 423 -3.80 12.33 19.94
C ARG A 423 -4.79 13.40 20.40
N GLU A 424 -4.66 14.62 19.90
CA GLU A 424 -5.57 15.73 20.21
C GLU A 424 -7.01 15.42 19.77
N MET A 425 -7.20 14.88 18.56
CA MET A 425 -8.52 14.49 18.05
C MET A 425 -9.26 13.53 18.99
N ASN A 426 -8.55 12.53 19.50
CA ASN A 426 -9.12 11.52 20.39
C ASN A 426 -9.32 12.04 21.82
N MET A 427 -8.44 12.92 22.31
CA MET A 427 -8.65 13.59 23.59
C MET A 427 -9.87 14.50 23.56
N HIS A 428 -10.08 15.24 22.48
CA HIS A 428 -11.30 16.04 22.28
C HIS A 428 -12.55 15.16 22.25
N PHE A 429 -12.51 14.03 21.55
CA PHE A 429 -13.61 13.05 21.57
C PHE A 429 -13.95 12.59 22.99
N LEU A 430 -12.96 12.15 23.78
CA LEU A 430 -13.19 11.67 25.14
C LEU A 430 -13.79 12.75 26.06
N ASN A 431 -13.28 13.98 25.95
CA ASN A 431 -13.77 15.11 26.74
C ASN A 431 -15.23 15.45 26.40
N LEU A 432 -15.61 15.36 25.13
CA LEU A 432 -16.96 15.70 24.66
C LEU A 432 -17.94 14.56 24.93
N LEU A 433 -17.53 13.31 24.73
CA LEU A 433 -18.33 12.14 25.08
C LEU A 433 -18.68 12.15 26.57
N LEU A 434 -17.71 12.43 27.45
CA LEU A 434 -17.98 12.53 28.89
C LEU A 434 -19.01 13.63 29.19
N GLN A 435 -18.88 14.81 28.57
CA GLN A 435 -19.83 15.90 28.76
C GLN A 435 -21.23 15.58 28.26
N ILE A 436 -21.34 14.91 27.11
CA ILE A 436 -22.63 14.47 26.56
C ILE A 436 -23.26 13.44 27.51
N SER A 437 -22.50 12.42 27.95
CA SER A 437 -22.99 11.38 28.85
C SER A 437 -23.51 11.88 30.21
N GLN A 438 -22.99 13.02 30.68
CA GLN A 438 -23.39 13.64 31.94
C GLN A 438 -24.45 14.73 31.78
N SER A 439 -24.83 15.07 30.55
CA SER A 439 -25.82 16.12 30.30
C SER A 439 -27.25 15.58 30.44
N PRO A 440 -28.18 16.35 31.04
CA PRO A 440 -29.56 15.94 31.15
C PRO A 440 -30.24 15.90 29.78
N LEU A 441 -31.18 14.96 29.60
CA LEU A 441 -32.05 14.89 28.42
C LEU A 441 -33.07 16.05 28.44
N LYS A 442 -33.51 16.47 27.25
CA LYS A 442 -34.46 17.58 27.01
C LYS A 442 -33.91 18.97 27.37
N ASP A 443 -32.59 19.16 27.32
CA ASP A 443 -31.93 20.45 27.51
C ASP A 443 -31.42 20.99 26.17
N LYS A 444 -32.32 21.66 25.44
CA LYS A 444 -32.02 22.28 24.14
C LYS A 444 -30.87 23.30 24.22
N LYS A 445 -30.77 24.07 25.30
CA LYS A 445 -29.68 25.05 25.47
C LYS A 445 -28.33 24.36 25.61
N ARG A 446 -28.29 23.23 26.34
CA ARG A 446 -27.08 22.42 26.48
C ARG A 446 -26.71 21.74 25.17
N SER A 447 -27.70 21.18 24.47
CA SER A 447 -27.55 20.59 23.13
C SER A 447 -26.91 21.59 22.16
N ASP A 448 -27.50 22.77 21.98
CA ASP A 448 -27.00 23.81 21.05
C ASP A 448 -25.56 24.24 21.39
N ARG A 449 -25.24 24.41 22.69
CA ARG A 449 -23.88 24.75 23.14
C ARG A 449 -22.86 23.65 22.83
N LEU A 450 -23.22 22.39 23.03
CA LEU A 450 -22.33 21.25 22.75
C LEU A 450 -22.10 21.10 21.25
N VAL A 451 -23.16 21.24 20.43
CA VAL A 451 -23.05 21.22 18.97
C VAL A 451 -22.12 22.33 18.49
N ALA A 452 -22.32 23.58 18.95
CA ALA A 452 -21.45 24.70 18.60
C ALA A 452 -19.98 24.44 19.00
N ARG A 453 -19.75 23.92 20.21
CA ARG A 453 -18.41 23.57 20.69
C ARG A 453 -17.75 22.45 19.87
N ILE A 454 -18.52 21.45 19.45
CA ILE A 454 -18.03 20.38 18.58
C ILE A 454 -17.62 20.98 17.23
N GLN A 455 -18.43 21.85 16.64
CA GLN A 455 -18.15 22.48 15.35
C GLN A 455 -16.92 23.39 15.40
N GLU A 456 -16.74 24.16 16.48
CA GLU A 456 -15.59 25.07 16.65
C GLU A 456 -14.24 24.33 16.79
N LYS A 457 -14.26 23.09 17.30
CA LYS A 457 -13.03 22.29 17.46
C LYS A 457 -12.53 21.81 16.10
N LYS A 458 -11.32 22.21 15.70
CA LYS A 458 -10.68 21.78 14.43
C LYS A 458 -10.31 20.29 14.40
N ALA A 459 -9.77 19.77 15.50
CA ALA A 459 -9.27 18.39 15.58
C ALA A 459 -10.18 17.54 16.46
N ILE A 460 -11.10 16.78 15.90
CA ILE A 460 -11.99 15.90 16.69
C ILE A 460 -12.29 14.59 15.96
N SER A 461 -12.14 13.46 16.65
CA SER A 461 -12.56 12.15 16.14
C SER A 461 -14.08 12.00 16.22
N GLU A 462 -14.68 11.26 15.28
CA GLU A 462 -16.11 10.92 15.30
C GLU A 462 -17.04 12.16 15.35
N ARG A 463 -16.65 13.27 14.71
CA ARG A 463 -17.40 14.54 14.70
C ARG A 463 -18.88 14.36 14.41
N ALA A 464 -19.21 13.65 13.33
CA ALA A 464 -20.57 13.44 12.87
C ALA A 464 -21.43 12.76 13.95
N TRP A 465 -20.91 11.69 14.55
CA TRP A 465 -21.60 10.94 15.61
C TRP A 465 -21.74 11.78 16.88
N LEU A 466 -20.73 12.54 17.29
CA LEU A 466 -20.86 13.43 18.45
C LEU A 466 -21.91 14.54 18.24
N ILE A 467 -22.03 15.09 17.02
CA ILE A 467 -23.07 16.07 16.69
C ILE A 467 -24.45 15.43 16.78
N GLU A 468 -24.61 14.22 16.25
CA GLU A 468 -25.84 13.43 16.35
C GLU A 468 -26.24 13.22 17.81
N LYS A 469 -25.34 12.66 18.64
CA LYS A 469 -25.60 12.42 20.07
C LYS A 469 -25.85 13.70 20.86
N ALA A 470 -25.16 14.80 20.53
CA ALA A 470 -25.42 16.09 21.17
C ALA A 470 -26.81 16.62 20.84
N ARG A 471 -27.29 16.44 19.60
CA ARG A 471 -28.64 16.84 19.18
C ARG A 471 -29.74 16.07 19.88
N GLU A 472 -29.52 14.78 20.18
CA GLU A 472 -30.46 13.94 20.95
C GLU A 472 -30.72 14.43 22.39
N LEU A 473 -29.88 15.34 22.92
CA LEU A 473 -30.10 15.97 24.21
C LEU A 473 -31.21 17.02 24.22
N ALA A 474 -31.59 17.56 23.05
CA ALA A 474 -32.67 18.54 22.91
C ALA A 474 -34.04 17.86 22.98
#